data_AF-A0A954G656-F1
#
_entry.id   AF-A0A954G656-F1
#
_cell.length_a   1.000
_cell.length_b   1.000
_cell.length_c   1.000
_cell.angle_alpha   90.00
_cell.angle_beta   90.00
_cell.angle_gamma   90.00
#
_symmetry.space_group_name_H-M   'P 1'
#
loop_
_entity.id
_entity.type
_entity.pdbx_description
1 polymer ?
#
loop_
_entity_poly.entity_id
_entity_poly.type
_entity_poly.pdbx_seq_one_letter_code
_entity_poly.pdbx_strand_id
1 'polypeptide(L)'
;MALRILIIVCLSYIPVTATAEEPEIQLQLNPVIYQRQITRWGKQGFTATDLSVYEGQRAERFAALGVKEPNPKEWKAFHGLDANQLDARLKQLATEEFYPQVISGYEKRGEPRFAVILNKATEADTILKHSLPSDQLEFTLQSLKEEGYAPLQLDGYIVNNQTLHAGIWKKQKAAAWEASCQIPLNQFQKTFDDYTAKGFRLVDLSGYVVDGAAFYHAIWSKAAGPEWICYFHLTPDEFQKTNQKNLADNFQLASLDAYSINNQPYFTGIWEKVVPVQRVELPLWKSPDAIPMTGLNQKEMTSLDEAIKDFMMLHNPPGMAVAVSYRGRLVYARGFGYADKETKTPVQPDSQFRIASISKPITAVAILKLVEQGKLKLDDRVFDILKQYR
;
A
#
# COMPACT_ATOMS: atom_id res chain seq x y z
N MET A 1 16.50 -44.62 8.35
CA MET A 1 16.19 -44.66 6.90
C MET A 1 15.32 -43.45 6.59
N ALA A 2 15.90 -42.33 6.12
CA ALA A 2 15.15 -41.08 5.95
C ALA A 2 14.21 -41.19 4.75
N LEU A 3 12.90 -40.99 4.97
CA LEU A 3 11.88 -40.92 3.94
C LEU A 3 12.14 -39.67 3.10
N ARG A 4 12.67 -39.83 1.88
CA ARG A 4 12.88 -38.72 0.93
C ARG A 4 11.69 -38.69 -0.04
N ILE A 5 10.70 -37.86 0.28
CA ILE A 5 9.60 -37.49 -0.61
C ILE A 5 9.88 -36.07 -1.11
N LEU A 6 9.84 -35.88 -2.42
CA LEU A 6 9.89 -34.55 -3.04
C LEU A 6 8.54 -34.31 -3.72
N ILE A 7 7.83 -33.28 -3.27
CA ILE A 7 6.58 -32.78 -3.87
C ILE A 7 6.93 -31.45 -4.54
N ILE A 8 6.69 -31.34 -5.85
CA ILE A 8 6.81 -30.08 -6.59
C ILE A 8 5.39 -29.63 -6.94
N VAL A 9 5.03 -28.43 -6.49
CA VAL A 9 3.76 -27.77 -6.80
C VAL A 9 4.06 -26.49 -7.57
N CYS A 10 3.55 -26.37 -8.79
CA CYS A 10 3.60 -25.14 -9.56
C CYS A 10 2.19 -24.53 -9.65
N LEU A 11 2.07 -23.26 -9.29
CA LEU A 11 0.82 -22.51 -9.26
C LEU A 11 0.89 -21.33 -10.22
N SER A 12 -0.21 -21.07 -10.93
CA SER A 12 -0.51 -19.74 -11.45
C SER A 12 -1.43 -19.04 -10.46
N TYR A 13 -1.08 -17.84 -10.00
CA TYR A 13 -1.91 -17.03 -9.09
C TYR A 13 -2.33 -15.77 -9.84
N ILE A 14 -3.63 -15.48 -9.84
CA ILE A 14 -4.17 -14.15 -10.17
C ILE A 14 -4.97 -13.74 -8.93
N PRO A 15 -4.65 -12.61 -8.26
CA PRO A 15 -5.43 -12.17 -7.11
C PRO A 15 -6.86 -11.82 -7.56
N VAL A 16 -7.85 -12.45 -6.93
CA VAL A 16 -9.25 -11.99 -6.99
C VAL A 16 -9.32 -10.69 -6.21
N THR A 17 -9.59 -9.58 -6.88
CA THR A 17 -9.85 -8.30 -6.21
C THR A 17 -11.29 -7.88 -6.51
N ALA A 18 -12.11 -7.84 -5.45
CA ALA A 18 -13.32 -7.03 -5.46
C ALA A 18 -12.88 -5.55 -5.50
N THR A 19 -13.58 -4.71 -6.25
CA THR A 19 -13.33 -3.26 -6.22
C THR A 19 -13.73 -2.71 -4.86
N ALA A 20 -12.95 -1.78 -4.30
CA ALA A 20 -13.33 -1.05 -3.10
C ALA A 20 -14.71 -0.39 -3.29
N GLU A 21 -15.57 -0.44 -2.28
CA GLU A 21 -16.81 0.34 -2.29
C GLU A 21 -16.50 1.84 -2.34
N GLU A 22 -17.46 2.67 -2.74
CA GLU A 22 -17.32 4.13 -2.73
C GLU A 22 -16.82 4.62 -1.36
N PRO A 23 -15.77 5.46 -1.32
CA PRO A 23 -15.27 6.02 -0.08
C PRO A 23 -16.32 6.85 0.64
N GLU A 24 -16.37 6.70 1.96
CA GLU A 24 -17.18 7.56 2.81
C GLU A 24 -16.39 8.81 3.22
N ILE A 25 -16.87 9.97 2.78
CA ILE A 25 -16.24 11.27 3.00
C ILE A 25 -17.00 12.01 4.10
N GLN A 26 -16.28 12.47 5.12
CA GLN A 26 -16.86 13.20 6.24
C GLN A 26 -16.14 14.53 6.41
N LEU A 27 -16.88 15.64 6.31
CA LEU A 27 -16.33 16.99 6.40
C LEU A 27 -16.90 17.72 7.61
N GLN A 28 -16.14 18.67 8.16
CA GLN A 28 -16.58 19.60 9.21
C GLN A 28 -17.06 18.91 10.50
N LEU A 29 -16.52 17.73 10.82
CA LEU A 29 -16.87 17.04 12.06
C LEU A 29 -16.27 17.78 13.26
N ASN A 30 -17.02 17.90 14.36
CA ASN A 30 -16.44 18.26 15.65
C ASN A 30 -15.76 17.02 16.28
N PRO A 31 -14.92 17.19 17.32
CA PRO A 31 -14.17 16.07 17.91
C PRO A 31 -15.04 14.90 18.37
N VAL A 32 -16.22 15.17 18.94
CA VAL A 32 -17.13 14.14 19.46
C VAL A 32 -17.74 13.33 18.32
N ILE A 33 -18.15 14.01 17.24
CA ILE A 33 -18.73 13.35 16.06
C ILE A 33 -17.64 12.59 15.30
N TYR A 34 -16.43 13.15 15.16
CA TYR A 34 -15.28 12.46 14.59
C TYR A 34 -14.99 11.14 15.32
N GLN A 35 -14.90 11.17 16.66
CA GLN A 35 -14.64 9.95 17.43
C GLN A 35 -15.74 8.89 17.24
N ARG A 36 -17.02 9.29 17.19
CA ARG A 36 -18.13 8.38 16.90
C ARG A 36 -18.04 7.79 15.50
N GLN A 37 -17.64 8.60 14.52
CA GLN A 37 -17.50 8.22 13.14
C GLN A 37 -16.38 7.18 12.96
N ILE A 38 -15.20 7.42 13.54
CA ILE A 38 -14.09 6.46 13.59
C ILE A 38 -14.52 5.13 14.22
N THR A 39 -15.23 5.17 15.35
CA THR A 39 -15.75 3.94 16.00
C THR A 39 -16.78 3.23 15.13
N ARG A 40 -17.62 3.96 14.38
CA ARG A 40 -18.59 3.35 13.45
C ARG A 40 -17.86 2.65 12.30
N TRP A 41 -16.88 3.29 11.69
CA TRP A 41 -16.11 2.71 10.60
C TRP A 41 -15.46 1.39 10.98
N GLY A 42 -14.81 1.32 12.16
CA GLY A 42 -14.24 0.07 12.66
C GLY A 42 -15.27 -1.06 12.83
N LYS A 43 -16.53 -0.74 13.17
CA LYS A 43 -17.62 -1.73 13.27
C LYS A 43 -18.21 -2.15 11.93
N GLN A 44 -18.07 -1.32 10.90
CA GLN A 44 -18.70 -1.52 9.59
C GLN A 44 -17.70 -1.99 8.51
N GLY A 45 -16.47 -2.33 8.91
CA GLY A 45 -15.44 -2.82 8.00
C GLY A 45 -14.79 -1.75 7.13
N PHE A 46 -14.95 -0.47 7.48
CA PHE A 46 -14.20 0.62 6.84
C PHE A 46 -12.81 0.75 7.49
N THR A 47 -11.84 1.12 6.66
CA THR A 47 -10.51 1.61 7.05
C THR A 47 -10.51 3.13 6.98
N ALA A 48 -10.16 3.82 8.07
CA ALA A 48 -9.84 5.24 7.99
C ALA A 48 -8.51 5.38 7.22
N THR A 49 -8.53 6.06 6.08
CA THR A 49 -7.38 6.14 5.15
C THR A 49 -6.78 7.52 5.07
N ASP A 50 -7.56 8.55 5.41
CA ASP A 50 -7.07 9.92 5.47
C ASP A 50 -7.79 10.74 6.55
N LEU A 51 -7.11 11.75 7.09
CA LEU A 51 -7.64 12.66 8.10
C LEU A 51 -6.93 14.01 8.03
N SER A 52 -7.68 15.08 8.27
CA SER A 52 -7.14 16.44 8.45
C SER A 52 -7.86 17.16 9.59
N VAL A 53 -7.12 17.92 10.38
CA VAL A 53 -7.63 18.75 11.48
C VAL A 53 -7.34 20.22 11.19
N TYR A 54 -8.38 21.05 11.24
CA TYR A 54 -8.27 22.47 10.90
C TYR A 54 -9.03 23.35 11.88
N GLU A 55 -8.69 24.64 11.85
CA GLU A 55 -9.31 25.66 12.69
C GLU A 55 -10.81 25.82 12.35
N GLY A 56 -11.66 25.90 13.37
CA GLY A 56 -13.07 26.24 13.21
C GLY A 56 -13.53 27.21 14.29
N GLN A 57 -14.63 27.94 14.04
CA GLN A 57 -15.09 29.08 14.86
C GLN A 57 -15.14 28.89 16.39
N ARG A 58 -15.35 27.67 16.89
CA ARG A 58 -15.49 27.38 18.34
C ARG A 58 -14.54 26.31 18.86
N ALA A 59 -14.03 25.47 17.95
CA ALA A 59 -13.25 24.29 18.23
C ALA A 59 -12.69 23.80 16.90
N GLU A 60 -11.66 22.96 16.98
CA GLU A 60 -11.12 22.26 15.83
C GLU A 60 -12.21 21.48 15.06
N ARG A 61 -11.97 21.30 13.76
CA ARG A 61 -12.82 20.51 12.87
C ARG A 61 -11.99 19.42 12.21
N PHE A 62 -12.66 18.34 11.86
CA PHE A 62 -12.06 17.18 11.22
C PHE A 62 -12.67 16.99 9.83
N ALA A 63 -11.81 16.64 8.89
CA ALA A 63 -12.19 15.97 7.66
C ALA A 63 -11.58 14.57 7.66
N ALA A 64 -12.29 13.57 7.16
CA ALA A 64 -11.82 12.19 7.19
C ALA A 64 -12.37 11.37 6.02
N LEU A 65 -11.57 10.40 5.60
CA LEU A 65 -11.88 9.47 4.52
C LEU A 65 -11.91 8.02 5.06
N GLY A 66 -13.03 7.34 4.84
CA GLY A 66 -13.18 5.92 5.15
C GLY A 66 -13.36 5.10 3.88
N VAL A 67 -12.58 4.05 3.69
CA VAL A 67 -12.67 3.16 2.53
C VAL A 67 -12.97 1.73 2.99
N LYS A 68 -13.89 1.04 2.32
CA LYS A 68 -14.06 -0.41 2.49
C LYS A 68 -13.17 -1.14 1.51
N GLU A 69 -12.07 -1.66 2.02
CA GLU A 69 -11.16 -2.50 1.25
C GLU A 69 -11.59 -3.98 1.36
N PRO A 70 -11.38 -4.82 0.33
CA PRO A 70 -11.70 -6.24 0.40
C PRO A 70 -10.94 -6.99 1.51
N ASN A 71 -9.71 -6.55 1.81
CA ASN A 71 -8.85 -7.10 2.85
C ASN A 71 -8.24 -5.95 3.65
N PRO A 72 -9.01 -5.29 4.53
CA PRO A 72 -8.55 -4.12 5.24
C PRO A 72 -7.43 -4.50 6.21
N LYS A 73 -6.37 -3.69 6.26
CA LYS A 73 -5.38 -3.80 7.34
C LYS A 73 -6.05 -3.42 8.66
N GLU A 74 -5.64 -4.09 9.76
CA GLU A 74 -6.00 -3.59 11.08
C GLU A 74 -5.46 -2.16 11.24
N TRP A 75 -6.28 -1.27 11.78
CA TRP A 75 -5.94 0.15 11.89
C TRP A 75 -6.37 0.71 13.25
N LYS A 76 -5.69 1.77 13.69
CA LYS A 76 -6.00 2.52 14.91
C LYS A 76 -5.90 4.01 14.60
N ALA A 77 -6.83 4.81 15.14
CA ALA A 77 -6.81 6.26 15.00
C ALA A 77 -6.90 6.95 16.36
N PHE A 78 -6.15 8.03 16.53
CA PHE A 78 -6.11 8.83 17.75
C PHE A 78 -6.12 10.32 17.39
N HIS A 79 -6.64 11.17 18.27
CA HIS A 79 -6.60 12.62 18.09
C HIS A 79 -6.46 13.34 19.44
N GLY A 80 -6.02 14.60 19.40
CA GLY A 80 -5.83 15.41 20.60
C GLY A 80 -4.62 15.03 21.43
N LEU A 81 -3.65 14.31 20.84
CA LEU A 81 -2.41 13.94 21.51
C LEU A 81 -1.47 15.14 21.59
N ASP A 82 -0.85 15.40 22.73
CA ASP A 82 0.36 16.23 22.76
C ASP A 82 1.59 15.48 22.23
N ALA A 83 2.73 16.17 22.09
CA ALA A 83 3.96 15.58 21.57
C ALA A 83 4.43 14.33 22.35
N ASN A 84 4.44 14.41 23.69
CA ASN A 84 4.89 13.30 24.53
C ASN A 84 3.92 12.11 24.45
N GLN A 85 2.62 12.39 24.40
CA GLN A 85 1.59 11.37 24.22
C GLN A 85 1.68 10.69 22.86
N LEU A 86 1.97 11.45 21.80
CA LEU A 86 2.20 10.91 20.46
C LEU A 86 3.41 9.98 20.46
N ASP A 87 4.57 10.43 20.94
CA ASP A 87 5.79 9.63 21.01
C ASP A 87 5.61 8.34 21.82
N ALA A 88 5.00 8.44 23.00
CA ALA A 88 4.69 7.29 23.84
C ALA A 88 3.75 6.30 23.13
N ARG A 89 2.75 6.82 22.40
CA ARG A 89 1.78 6.01 21.66
C ARG A 89 2.44 5.28 20.49
N LEU A 90 3.25 5.98 19.69
CA LEU A 90 3.99 5.38 18.57
C LEU A 90 4.91 4.27 19.07
N LYS A 91 5.65 4.52 20.16
CA LYS A 91 6.53 3.52 20.77
C LYS A 91 5.76 2.30 21.28
N GLN A 92 4.62 2.50 21.94
CA GLN A 92 3.77 1.40 22.39
C GLN A 92 3.26 0.58 21.20
N LEU A 93 2.65 1.23 20.22
CA LEU A 93 1.98 0.58 19.11
C LEU A 93 2.93 -0.09 18.12
N ALA A 94 4.19 0.36 18.04
CA ALA A 94 5.23 -0.34 17.30
C ALA A 94 5.48 -1.77 17.84
N THR A 95 5.23 -2.04 19.13
CA THR A 95 5.32 -3.40 19.68
C THR A 95 4.17 -4.31 19.27
N GLU A 96 3.07 -3.72 18.81
CA GLU A 96 1.89 -4.38 18.24
C GLU A 96 1.90 -4.34 16.70
N GLU A 97 3.03 -3.98 16.08
CA GLU A 97 3.22 -3.87 14.62
C GLU A 97 2.35 -2.80 13.93
N PHE A 98 1.93 -1.76 14.66
CA PHE A 98 1.20 -0.62 14.11
C PHE A 98 2.15 0.53 13.81
N TYR A 99 2.06 1.04 12.58
CA TYR A 99 2.94 2.08 12.06
C TYR A 99 2.13 3.26 11.49
N PRO A 100 2.57 4.51 11.71
CA PRO A 100 1.83 5.69 11.29
C PRO A 100 1.70 5.75 9.76
N GLN A 101 0.52 6.10 9.28
CA GLN A 101 0.21 6.29 7.86
C GLN A 101 -0.33 7.69 7.56
N VAL A 102 -1.01 8.30 8.53
CA VAL A 102 -1.54 9.67 8.41
C VAL A 102 -1.23 10.45 9.68
N ILE A 103 -0.83 11.71 9.54
CA ILE A 103 -0.63 12.67 10.65
C ILE A 103 -1.23 14.02 10.27
N SER A 104 -1.91 14.65 11.22
CA SER A 104 -2.30 16.06 11.12
C SER A 104 -1.96 16.77 12.44
N GLY A 105 -1.18 17.84 12.33
CA GLY A 105 -0.81 18.73 13.41
C GLY A 105 -1.75 19.93 13.47
N TYR A 106 -2.07 20.39 14.67
CA TYR A 106 -2.94 21.54 14.85
C TYR A 106 -2.68 22.20 16.21
N GLU A 107 -3.14 23.43 16.38
CA GLU A 107 -3.05 24.16 17.64
C GLU A 107 -4.30 23.95 18.49
N LYS A 108 -4.09 23.80 19.80
CA LYS A 108 -5.18 23.83 20.78
C LYS A 108 -4.72 24.44 22.10
N ARG A 109 -5.22 25.64 22.39
CA ARG A 109 -4.90 26.45 23.58
C ARG A 109 -3.40 26.80 23.70
N GLY A 110 -2.81 27.27 22.62
CA GLY A 110 -1.41 27.68 22.49
C GLY A 110 -0.42 26.53 22.39
N GLU A 111 -0.88 25.29 22.21
CA GLU A 111 -0.04 24.10 22.29
C GLU A 111 -0.26 23.18 21.08
N PRO A 112 0.78 22.49 20.59
CA PRO A 112 0.64 21.54 19.49
C PRO A 112 -0.20 20.33 19.92
N ARG A 113 -1.08 19.89 19.02
CA ARG A 113 -1.82 18.65 19.11
C ARG A 113 -1.74 17.88 17.81
N PHE A 114 -1.92 16.57 17.91
CA PHE A 114 -1.79 15.65 16.80
C PHE A 114 -2.98 14.70 16.71
N ALA A 115 -3.39 14.43 15.48
CA ALA A 115 -4.24 13.32 15.11
C ALA A 115 -3.50 12.39 14.15
N VAL A 116 -3.59 11.09 14.39
CA VAL A 116 -2.79 10.07 13.69
C VAL A 116 -3.63 8.84 13.37
N ILE A 117 -3.44 8.28 12.18
CA ILE A 117 -3.89 6.93 11.82
C ILE A 117 -2.65 6.03 11.69
N LEU A 118 -2.74 4.84 12.27
CA LEU A 118 -1.72 3.79 12.17
C LEU A 118 -2.34 2.52 11.58
N ASN A 119 -1.59 1.85 10.71
CA ASN A 119 -1.97 0.55 10.16
C ASN A 119 -1.01 -0.52 10.64
N LYS A 120 -1.53 -1.73 10.82
CA LYS A 120 -0.72 -2.91 11.11
C LYS A 120 0.07 -3.32 9.86
N ALA A 121 1.36 -3.56 10.01
CA ALA A 121 2.24 -4.00 8.92
C ALA A 121 3.33 -4.94 9.43
N THR A 122 3.82 -5.84 8.59
CA THR A 122 4.82 -6.85 8.96
C THR A 122 6.25 -6.31 9.05
N GLU A 123 6.50 -5.08 8.58
CA GLU A 123 7.81 -4.45 8.58
C GLU A 123 7.69 -3.00 9.07
N ALA A 124 8.61 -2.62 9.98
CA ALA A 124 8.77 -1.24 10.42
C ALA A 124 9.49 -0.45 9.32
N ASP A 125 8.72 0.09 8.37
CA ASP A 125 9.27 0.82 7.23
C ASP A 125 8.96 2.33 7.24
N THR A 126 8.22 2.82 8.24
CA THR A 126 7.90 4.26 8.36
C THR A 126 8.61 4.95 9.53
N ILE A 127 8.97 6.21 9.30
CA ILE A 127 9.44 7.16 10.32
C ILE A 127 8.46 8.33 10.36
N LEU A 128 8.07 8.76 11.56
CA LEU A 128 7.31 9.99 11.77
C LEU A 128 8.21 11.05 12.39
N LYS A 129 8.14 12.28 11.89
CA LYS A 129 8.70 13.48 12.53
C LYS A 129 7.57 14.48 12.75
N HIS A 130 7.57 15.17 13.88
CA HIS A 130 6.57 16.19 14.21
C HIS A 130 7.23 17.37 14.92
N SER A 131 6.48 18.46 15.09
CA SER A 131 6.99 19.69 15.72
C SER A 131 8.27 20.22 15.05
N LEU A 132 8.44 19.99 13.74
CA LEU A 132 9.61 20.43 13.00
C LEU A 132 9.49 21.93 12.69
N PRO A 133 10.43 22.78 13.10
CA PRO A 133 10.45 24.16 12.65
C PRO A 133 10.78 24.28 11.16
N SER A 134 10.38 25.40 10.55
CA SER A 134 10.53 25.61 9.10
C SER A 134 11.97 25.57 8.59
N ASP A 135 12.94 26.00 9.40
CA ASP A 135 14.37 25.97 9.06
C ASP A 135 14.98 24.54 9.09
N GLN A 136 14.28 23.56 9.67
CA GLN A 136 14.69 22.16 9.73
C GLN A 136 14.04 21.28 8.66
N LEU A 137 13.02 21.77 7.96
CA LEU A 137 12.22 20.96 7.04
C LEU A 137 13.04 20.44 5.86
N GLU A 138 13.77 21.33 5.18
CA GLU A 138 14.55 20.96 3.99
C GLU A 138 15.74 20.06 4.34
N PHE A 139 16.41 20.33 5.46
CA PHE A 139 17.45 19.45 5.99
C PHE A 139 16.89 18.05 6.30
N THR A 140 15.71 17.96 6.94
CA THR A 140 15.07 16.68 7.25
C THR A 140 14.72 15.90 5.99
N LEU A 141 14.16 16.57 4.97
CA LEU A 141 13.83 15.96 3.69
C LEU A 141 15.08 15.39 3.00
N GLN A 142 16.17 16.17 2.96
CA GLN A 142 17.42 15.76 2.34
C GLN A 142 18.08 14.60 3.09
N SER A 143 18.18 14.69 4.43
CA SER A 143 18.75 13.63 5.28
C SER A 143 18.00 12.30 5.08
N LEU A 144 16.66 12.33 5.11
CA LEU A 144 15.86 11.11 4.94
C LEU A 144 15.93 10.58 3.50
N LYS A 145 16.06 11.46 2.49
CA LYS A 145 16.30 11.05 1.09
C LYS A 145 17.60 10.25 0.96
N GLU A 146 18.67 10.71 1.61
CA GLU A 146 19.98 10.03 1.64
C GLU A 146 19.93 8.68 2.37
N GLU A 147 19.08 8.56 3.39
CA GLU A 147 18.81 7.30 4.10
C GLU A 147 17.87 6.34 3.35
N GLY A 148 17.38 6.73 2.17
CA GLY A 148 16.51 5.90 1.31
C GLY A 148 15.04 5.93 1.71
N TYR A 149 14.60 6.98 2.40
CA TYR A 149 13.20 7.23 2.73
C TYR A 149 12.56 8.22 1.73
N ALA A 150 11.27 8.05 1.50
CA ALA A 150 10.44 8.95 0.73
C ALA A 150 9.27 9.45 1.60
N PRO A 151 8.92 10.74 1.56
CA PRO A 151 7.73 11.23 2.26
C PRO A 151 6.48 10.55 1.70
N LEU A 152 5.65 10.02 2.59
CA LEU A 152 4.27 9.63 2.29
C LEU A 152 3.32 10.80 2.44
N GLN A 153 3.55 11.61 3.49
CA GLN A 153 2.73 12.76 3.83
C GLN A 153 3.61 13.83 4.48
N LEU A 154 3.30 15.09 4.22
CA LEU A 154 3.78 16.25 4.96
C LEU A 154 2.60 17.13 5.35
N ASP A 155 2.57 17.58 6.59
CA ASP A 155 1.54 18.45 7.13
C ASP A 155 2.14 19.72 7.71
N GLY A 156 1.54 20.87 7.39
CA GLY A 156 1.94 22.18 7.90
C GLY A 156 0.91 22.72 8.88
N TYR A 157 1.34 23.26 10.01
CA TYR A 157 0.42 23.81 11.01
C TYR A 157 1.05 24.96 11.81
N ILE A 158 0.21 25.81 12.39
CA ILE A 158 0.67 26.97 13.16
C ILE A 158 0.41 26.74 14.63
N VAL A 159 1.40 27.04 15.48
CA VAL A 159 1.24 27.14 16.93
C VAL A 159 1.84 28.45 17.39
N ASN A 160 1.09 29.31 18.07
CA ASN A 160 1.56 30.63 18.55
C ASN A 160 2.30 31.45 17.47
N ASN A 161 1.73 31.55 16.27
CA ASN A 161 2.30 32.22 15.09
C ASN A 161 3.64 31.62 14.58
N GLN A 162 4.02 30.42 15.03
CA GLN A 162 5.15 29.68 14.49
C GLN A 162 4.66 28.55 13.60
N THR A 163 5.20 28.50 12.38
CA THR A 163 4.95 27.39 11.46
C THR A 163 5.78 26.18 11.85
N LEU A 164 5.09 25.10 12.16
CA LEU A 164 5.63 23.78 12.44
C LEU A 164 5.17 22.80 11.36
N HIS A 165 5.92 21.71 11.23
CA HIS A 165 5.67 20.66 10.25
C HIS A 165 5.66 19.30 10.92
N ALA A 166 4.82 18.41 10.40
CA ALA A 166 4.85 17.00 10.70
C ALA A 166 4.92 16.21 9.39
N GLY A 167 5.41 14.99 9.45
CA GLY A 167 5.54 14.18 8.25
C GLY A 167 5.74 12.72 8.58
N ILE A 168 5.38 11.89 7.62
CA ILE A 168 5.61 10.46 7.64
C ILE A 168 6.42 10.11 6.41
N TRP A 169 7.52 9.41 6.61
CA TRP A 169 8.37 8.90 5.54
C TRP A 169 8.37 7.39 5.56
N LYS A 170 8.45 6.78 4.38
CA LYS A 170 8.53 5.34 4.20
C LYS A 170 9.79 4.96 3.46
N LYS A 171 10.43 3.88 3.88
CA LYS A 171 11.59 3.32 3.21
C LYS A 171 11.20 2.84 1.81
N GLN A 172 11.82 3.35 0.76
CA GLN A 172 11.43 3.08 -0.62
C GLN A 172 12.60 2.52 -1.44
N LYS A 173 12.32 1.56 -2.34
CA LYS A 173 13.34 0.88 -3.16
C LYS A 173 13.42 1.31 -4.64
N ALA A 174 12.50 2.10 -5.20
CA ALA A 174 12.44 2.19 -6.68
C ALA A 174 11.87 3.45 -7.37
N ALA A 175 11.06 4.31 -6.73
CA ALA A 175 10.46 5.45 -7.44
C ALA A 175 11.13 6.79 -7.07
N ALA A 176 11.44 7.61 -8.08
CA ALA A 176 11.89 8.97 -7.85
C ALA A 176 10.75 9.81 -7.26
N TRP A 177 11.07 10.65 -6.27
CA TRP A 177 10.13 11.53 -5.62
C TRP A 177 10.74 12.93 -5.42
N GLU A 178 9.87 13.93 -5.36
CA GLU A 178 10.23 15.30 -5.00
C GLU A 178 9.22 15.85 -3.99
N ALA A 179 9.66 16.74 -3.12
CA ALA A 179 8.80 17.48 -2.20
C ALA A 179 8.92 18.97 -2.52
N SER A 180 7.78 19.65 -2.68
CA SER A 180 7.71 21.09 -2.84
C SER A 180 6.94 21.66 -1.66
N CYS A 181 7.66 22.34 -0.78
CA CYS A 181 7.13 22.80 0.49
C CYS A 181 6.89 24.31 0.46
N GLN A 182 6.00 24.78 1.34
CA GLN A 182 5.72 26.21 1.53
C GLN A 182 5.33 26.95 0.23
N ILE A 183 4.60 26.28 -0.66
CA ILE A 183 4.17 26.84 -1.94
C ILE A 183 3.01 27.81 -1.68
N PRO A 184 3.12 29.11 -2.01
CA PRO A 184 1.98 30.02 -1.88
C PRO A 184 0.82 29.59 -2.79
N LEU A 185 -0.43 29.78 -2.34
CA LEU A 185 -1.65 29.42 -3.09
C LEU A 185 -1.61 29.86 -4.56
N ASN A 186 -1.18 31.09 -4.84
CA ASN A 186 -1.12 31.65 -6.19
C ASN A 186 -0.01 31.06 -7.08
N GLN A 187 0.91 30.29 -6.51
CA GLN A 187 1.98 29.60 -7.26
C GLN A 187 1.69 28.11 -7.45
N PHE A 188 0.76 27.53 -6.69
CA PHE A 188 0.53 26.09 -6.70
C PHE A 188 0.15 25.54 -8.07
N GLN A 189 -0.74 26.21 -8.82
CA GLN A 189 -1.10 25.77 -10.16
C GLN A 189 0.11 25.67 -11.09
N LYS A 190 1.04 26.64 -11.03
CA LYS A 190 2.26 26.61 -11.83
C LYS A 190 3.16 25.43 -11.41
N THR A 191 3.34 25.21 -10.11
CA THR A 191 4.10 24.07 -9.59
C THR A 191 3.49 22.75 -10.06
N PHE A 192 2.16 22.63 -10.02
CA PHE A 192 1.42 21.47 -10.50
C PHE A 192 1.69 21.20 -11.99
N ASP A 193 1.55 22.22 -12.84
CA ASP A 193 1.78 22.10 -14.27
C ASP A 193 3.26 21.72 -14.57
N ASP A 194 4.21 22.32 -13.85
CA ASP A 194 5.64 22.05 -14.02
C ASP A 194 6.02 20.61 -13.66
N TYR A 195 5.46 20.04 -12.60
CA TYR A 195 5.75 18.66 -12.17
C TYR A 195 5.02 17.61 -12.99
N THR A 196 3.77 17.86 -13.36
CA THR A 196 3.01 16.97 -14.25
C THR A 196 3.63 16.89 -15.64
N ALA A 197 4.14 18.01 -16.18
CA ALA A 197 4.90 18.03 -17.43
C ALA A 197 6.21 17.21 -17.37
N LYS A 198 6.80 17.07 -16.17
CA LYS A 198 8.00 16.22 -15.92
C LYS A 198 7.65 14.74 -15.68
N GLY A 199 6.38 14.37 -15.80
CA GLY A 199 5.88 13.01 -15.58
C GLY A 199 5.77 12.61 -14.11
N PHE A 200 5.76 13.57 -13.19
CA PHE A 200 5.42 13.29 -11.80
C PHE A 200 3.90 13.32 -11.61
N ARG A 201 3.43 12.55 -10.64
CA ARG A 201 2.08 12.64 -10.11
C ARG A 201 2.09 13.15 -8.67
N LEU A 202 1.08 13.93 -8.32
CA LEU A 202 0.86 14.38 -6.94
C LEU A 202 0.31 13.20 -6.12
N VAL A 203 0.87 12.98 -4.93
CA VAL A 203 0.44 11.88 -4.03
C VAL A 203 -0.01 12.38 -2.65
N ASP A 204 0.36 13.60 -2.27
CA ASP A 204 -0.08 14.27 -1.04
C ASP A 204 -0.08 15.79 -1.25
N LEU A 205 -1.06 16.47 -0.66
CA LEU A 205 -1.24 17.92 -0.73
C LEU A 205 -1.86 18.47 0.55
N SER A 206 -1.02 18.88 1.51
CA SER A 206 -1.44 19.55 2.74
C SER A 206 -1.50 21.06 2.55
N GLY A 207 -2.57 21.69 3.00
CA GLY A 207 -2.77 23.13 3.01
C GLY A 207 -2.72 23.69 4.43
N TYR A 208 -2.12 24.87 4.58
CA TYR A 208 -2.05 25.56 5.88
C TYR A 208 -2.00 27.07 5.70
N VAL A 209 -2.23 27.82 6.78
CA VAL A 209 -2.37 29.29 6.71
C VAL A 209 -1.34 29.96 7.60
N VAL A 210 -0.58 30.90 7.04
CA VAL A 210 0.35 31.79 7.76
C VAL A 210 -0.14 33.21 7.56
N ASP A 211 -0.46 33.92 8.64
CA ASP A 211 -0.91 35.32 8.60
C ASP A 211 -2.02 35.62 7.56
N GLY A 212 -2.98 34.69 7.43
CA GLY A 212 -4.10 34.81 6.50
C GLY A 212 -3.81 34.42 5.04
N ALA A 213 -2.56 34.06 4.72
CA ALA A 213 -2.17 33.53 3.41
C ALA A 213 -2.07 32.01 3.45
N ALA A 214 -2.64 31.34 2.43
CA ALA A 214 -2.57 29.89 2.31
C ALA A 214 -1.29 29.43 1.59
N PHE A 215 -0.73 28.34 2.11
CA PHE A 215 0.45 27.65 1.61
C PHE A 215 0.18 26.15 1.47
N TYR A 216 0.97 25.48 0.64
CA TYR A 216 0.89 24.04 0.44
C TYR A 216 2.23 23.35 0.61
N HIS A 217 2.18 22.14 1.14
CA HIS A 217 3.20 21.11 0.93
C HIS A 217 2.68 20.11 -0.09
N ALA A 218 3.48 19.80 -1.11
CA ALA A 218 3.12 18.89 -2.17
C ALA A 218 4.18 17.80 -2.33
N ILE A 219 3.76 16.53 -2.31
CA ILE A 219 4.63 15.39 -2.57
C ILE A 219 4.38 14.84 -3.96
N TRP A 220 5.46 14.70 -4.72
CA TRP A 220 5.46 14.26 -6.11
C TRP A 220 6.15 12.92 -6.25
N SER A 221 5.58 12.00 -7.03
CA SER A 221 6.15 10.68 -7.27
C SER A 221 6.16 10.34 -8.77
N LYS A 222 7.21 9.64 -9.24
CA LYS A 222 7.25 8.99 -10.56
C LYS A 222 6.75 7.53 -10.52
N ALA A 223 6.18 7.09 -9.41
CA ALA A 223 5.56 5.78 -9.34
C ALA A 223 4.38 5.68 -10.31
N ALA A 224 4.25 4.52 -10.96
CA ALA A 224 3.06 4.21 -11.73
C ALA A 224 1.83 4.13 -10.82
N GLY A 225 0.65 4.44 -11.36
CA GLY A 225 -0.62 4.24 -10.69
C GLY A 225 -1.79 4.68 -11.57
N PRO A 226 -3.00 4.74 -11.01
CA PRO A 226 -4.19 5.11 -11.77
C PRO A 226 -4.09 6.50 -12.38
N GLU A 227 -4.90 6.74 -13.42
CA GLU A 227 -5.21 8.10 -13.86
C GLU A 227 -5.74 8.89 -12.66
N TRP A 228 -5.38 10.16 -12.54
CA TRP A 228 -5.67 10.93 -11.33
C TRP A 228 -5.93 12.40 -11.68
N ILE A 229 -6.69 13.06 -10.83
CA ILE A 229 -7.04 14.48 -10.92
C ILE A 229 -6.95 15.11 -9.53
N CYS A 230 -6.60 16.39 -9.48
CA CYS A 230 -6.45 17.14 -8.23
C CYS A 230 -7.27 18.43 -8.31
N TYR A 231 -7.90 18.78 -7.20
CA TYR A 231 -8.51 20.09 -7.00
C TYR A 231 -8.09 20.64 -5.64
N PHE A 232 -7.93 21.95 -5.54
CA PHE A 232 -7.44 22.62 -4.33
C PHE A 232 -8.22 23.91 -4.09
N HIS A 233 -8.18 24.39 -2.86
CA HIS A 233 -8.85 25.62 -2.43
C HIS A 233 -10.37 25.62 -2.68
N LEU A 234 -11.03 24.47 -2.49
CA LEU A 234 -12.48 24.34 -2.66
C LEU A 234 -13.21 24.66 -1.35
N THR A 235 -14.29 25.44 -1.40
CA THR A 235 -15.24 25.53 -0.29
C THR A 235 -15.92 24.17 -0.05
N PRO A 236 -16.57 23.93 1.12
CA PRO A 236 -17.26 22.67 1.37
C PRO A 236 -18.25 22.27 0.27
N ASP A 237 -19.04 23.23 -0.21
CA ASP A 237 -20.06 22.98 -1.25
C ASP A 237 -19.42 22.65 -2.61
N GLU A 238 -18.33 23.34 -2.96
CA GLU A 238 -17.57 23.06 -4.18
C GLU A 238 -16.88 21.70 -4.09
N PHE A 239 -16.34 21.33 -2.93
CA PHE A 239 -15.73 20.03 -2.72
C PHE A 239 -16.75 18.90 -2.89
N GLN A 240 -17.93 19.02 -2.28
CA GLN A 240 -19.02 18.04 -2.43
C GLN A 240 -19.49 17.90 -3.89
N LYS A 241 -19.71 19.03 -4.58
CA LYS A 241 -20.08 19.02 -6.01
C LYS A 241 -19.00 18.41 -6.89
N THR A 242 -17.74 18.74 -6.62
CA THR A 242 -16.57 18.19 -7.33
C THR A 242 -16.49 16.68 -7.12
N ASN A 243 -16.67 16.20 -5.90
CA ASN A 243 -16.69 14.77 -5.62
C ASN A 243 -17.81 14.04 -6.38
N GLN A 244 -19.04 14.59 -6.37
CA GLN A 244 -20.17 14.00 -7.11
C GLN A 244 -19.91 13.95 -8.62
N LYS A 245 -19.32 15.02 -9.18
CA LYS A 245 -18.94 15.06 -10.60
C LYS A 245 -17.88 14.01 -10.91
N ASN A 246 -16.80 13.98 -10.13
CA ASN A 246 -15.69 13.05 -10.33
C ASN A 246 -16.15 11.58 -10.21
N LEU A 247 -17.06 11.30 -9.27
CA LEU A 247 -17.67 9.97 -9.15
C LEU A 247 -18.41 9.54 -10.43
N ALA A 248 -19.12 10.45 -11.08
CA ALA A 248 -19.78 10.17 -12.36
C ALA A 248 -18.78 9.84 -13.48
N ASP A 249 -17.54 10.36 -13.38
CA ASP A 249 -16.44 10.09 -14.29
C ASP A 249 -15.56 8.89 -13.87
N ASN A 250 -16.02 8.09 -12.89
CA ASN A 250 -15.32 6.95 -12.28
C ASN A 250 -14.04 7.30 -11.53
N PHE A 251 -13.98 8.48 -10.91
CA PHE A 251 -12.91 8.86 -9.99
C PHE A 251 -13.41 8.77 -8.55
N GLN A 252 -12.58 8.24 -7.66
CA GLN A 252 -12.82 8.20 -6.22
C GLN A 252 -11.77 9.03 -5.48
N LEU A 253 -12.18 9.68 -4.40
CA LEU A 253 -11.27 10.45 -3.56
C LEU A 253 -10.28 9.51 -2.88
N ALA A 254 -8.98 9.77 -3.06
CA ALA A 254 -7.88 8.98 -2.52
C ALA A 254 -7.14 9.69 -1.39
N SER A 255 -7.12 11.03 -1.41
CA SER A 255 -6.57 11.86 -0.34
C SER A 255 -7.32 13.18 -0.24
N LEU A 256 -7.41 13.72 0.98
CA LEU A 256 -7.97 15.02 1.28
C LEU A 256 -7.16 15.74 2.36
N ASP A 257 -7.14 17.05 2.27
CA ASP A 257 -6.69 17.89 3.37
C ASP A 257 -7.58 19.14 3.50
N ALA A 258 -7.53 19.81 4.65
CA ALA A 258 -8.37 20.94 4.96
C ALA A 258 -7.66 21.99 5.80
N TYR A 259 -7.98 23.25 5.56
CA TYR A 259 -7.47 24.40 6.29
C TYR A 259 -8.50 25.53 6.31
N SER A 260 -8.29 26.53 7.16
CA SER A 260 -9.23 27.65 7.28
C SER A 260 -8.55 28.99 7.07
N ILE A 261 -9.12 29.83 6.20
CA ILE A 261 -8.76 31.25 6.09
C ILE A 261 -9.89 32.05 6.71
N ASN A 262 -9.63 32.83 7.77
CA ASN A 262 -10.62 33.66 8.43
C ASN A 262 -11.91 32.91 8.81
N ASN A 263 -11.77 31.71 9.42
CA ASN A 263 -12.86 30.79 9.76
C ASN A 263 -13.66 30.21 8.58
N GLN A 264 -13.24 30.43 7.34
CA GLN A 264 -13.81 29.77 6.17
C GLN A 264 -12.96 28.56 5.79
N PRO A 265 -13.53 27.33 5.85
CA PRO A 265 -12.79 26.14 5.50
C PRO A 265 -12.62 26.00 3.99
N TYR A 266 -11.45 25.51 3.59
CA TYR A 266 -11.09 25.11 2.24
C TYR A 266 -10.52 23.70 2.26
N PHE A 267 -10.73 22.99 1.16
CA PHE A 267 -10.32 21.60 1.01
C PHE A 267 -9.45 21.42 -0.23
N THR A 268 -8.48 20.52 -0.10
CA THR A 268 -7.75 19.93 -1.22
C THR A 268 -8.17 18.48 -1.37
N GLY A 269 -8.05 17.95 -2.58
CA GLY A 269 -8.33 16.55 -2.83
C GLY A 269 -7.57 16.01 -4.03
N ILE A 270 -7.16 14.75 -3.91
CA ILE A 270 -6.62 13.96 -5.01
C ILE A 270 -7.62 12.83 -5.25
N TRP A 271 -8.15 12.75 -6.46
CA TRP A 271 -9.00 11.66 -6.90
C TRP A 271 -8.25 10.76 -7.86
N GLU A 272 -8.41 9.45 -7.70
CA GLU A 272 -7.87 8.45 -8.58
C GLU A 272 -9.00 7.77 -9.35
N LYS A 273 -8.74 7.49 -10.63
CA LYS A 273 -9.67 6.77 -11.49
C LYS A 273 -9.77 5.36 -10.99
N VAL A 274 -10.97 4.96 -10.64
CA VAL A 274 -11.29 3.56 -10.39
C VAL A 274 -11.16 2.86 -11.72
N VAL A 275 -10.05 2.15 -11.91
CA VAL A 275 -9.97 1.17 -12.97
C VAL A 275 -10.82 0.01 -12.49
N PRO A 276 -11.99 -0.27 -13.09
CA PRO A 276 -12.71 -1.48 -12.76
C PRO A 276 -11.77 -2.63 -13.07
N VAL A 277 -11.30 -3.31 -12.03
CA VAL A 277 -10.66 -4.61 -12.23
C VAL A 277 -11.72 -5.43 -12.93
N GLN A 278 -11.45 -5.82 -14.18
CA GLN A 278 -12.34 -6.67 -14.97
C GLN A 278 -12.82 -7.83 -14.10
N ARG A 279 -14.14 -7.85 -13.84
CA ARG A 279 -14.97 -8.92 -13.25
C ARG A 279 -14.28 -9.84 -12.23
N VAL A 280 -14.86 -9.90 -11.03
CA VAL A 280 -14.75 -11.07 -10.14
C VAL A 280 -14.89 -12.34 -11.00
N GLU A 281 -13.80 -13.06 -11.24
CA GLU A 281 -13.89 -14.42 -11.71
C GLU A 281 -14.56 -15.19 -10.58
N LEU A 282 -15.82 -15.59 -10.79
CA LEU A 282 -16.43 -16.68 -10.03
C LEU A 282 -15.39 -17.80 -9.87
N PRO A 283 -15.38 -18.56 -8.75
CA PRO A 283 -14.46 -19.67 -8.60
C PRO A 283 -14.47 -20.52 -9.89
N LEU A 284 -13.28 -20.70 -10.48
CA LEU A 284 -13.10 -21.42 -11.74
C LEU A 284 -13.67 -22.83 -11.62
N TRP A 285 -13.58 -23.38 -10.42
CA TRP A 285 -14.07 -24.69 -10.04
C TRP A 285 -15.38 -24.57 -9.27
N LYS A 286 -16.46 -25.04 -9.89
CA LYS A 286 -17.79 -25.09 -9.26
C LYS A 286 -17.96 -26.30 -8.34
N SER A 287 -17.17 -27.33 -8.56
CA SER A 287 -17.11 -28.55 -7.75
C SER A 287 -15.78 -29.29 -7.99
N PRO A 288 -15.36 -30.18 -7.08
CA PRO A 288 -14.17 -31.01 -7.26
C PRO A 288 -14.16 -31.82 -8.57
N ASP A 289 -15.35 -32.24 -9.05
CA ASP A 289 -15.50 -33.03 -10.27
C ASP A 289 -15.41 -32.19 -11.56
N ALA A 290 -15.54 -30.87 -11.44
CA ALA A 290 -15.37 -29.95 -12.57
C ALA A 290 -13.88 -29.70 -12.90
N ILE A 291 -12.96 -30.15 -12.06
CA ILE A 291 -11.52 -29.99 -12.25
C ILE A 291 -11.03 -31.07 -13.21
N PRO A 292 -10.59 -30.74 -14.44
CA PRO A 292 -10.01 -31.72 -15.34
C PRO A 292 -8.72 -32.26 -14.73
N MET A 293 -8.54 -33.58 -14.83
CA MET A 293 -7.36 -34.27 -14.36
C MET A 293 -6.73 -35.05 -15.51
N THR A 294 -5.42 -34.97 -15.63
CA THR A 294 -4.62 -35.67 -16.65
C THR A 294 -3.53 -36.52 -15.99
N GLY A 295 -2.80 -37.28 -16.80
CA GLY A 295 -1.78 -38.22 -16.33
C GLY A 295 -2.35 -39.58 -15.92
N LEU A 296 -1.48 -40.44 -15.41
CA LEU A 296 -1.85 -41.81 -15.05
C LEU A 296 -2.76 -41.82 -13.83
N ASN A 297 -3.96 -42.40 -13.99
CA ASN A 297 -4.87 -42.60 -12.88
C ASN A 297 -4.45 -43.82 -12.05
N GLN A 298 -3.85 -43.56 -10.89
CA GLN A 298 -3.39 -44.60 -9.97
C GLN A 298 -4.35 -44.69 -8.79
N LYS A 299 -5.08 -45.81 -8.69
CA LYS A 299 -6.13 -45.98 -7.66
C LYS A 299 -5.58 -45.87 -6.24
N GLU A 300 -4.35 -46.30 -6.05
CA GLU A 300 -3.63 -46.25 -4.78
C GLU A 300 -3.34 -44.82 -4.29
N MET A 301 -3.42 -43.83 -5.19
CA MET A 301 -3.16 -42.41 -4.92
C MET A 301 -4.44 -41.55 -4.88
N THR A 302 -5.61 -42.17 -4.81
CA THR A 302 -6.91 -41.46 -4.82
C THR A 302 -7.03 -40.42 -3.70
N SER A 303 -6.52 -40.72 -2.50
CA SER A 303 -6.53 -39.76 -1.38
C SER A 303 -5.68 -38.52 -1.64
N LEU A 304 -4.60 -38.63 -2.43
CA LEU A 304 -3.81 -37.48 -2.86
C LEU A 304 -4.57 -36.65 -3.91
N ASP A 305 -5.26 -37.31 -4.84
CA ASP A 305 -6.11 -36.62 -5.83
C ASP A 305 -7.22 -35.81 -5.14
N GLU A 306 -7.87 -36.37 -4.13
CA GLU A 306 -8.90 -35.69 -3.31
C GLU A 306 -8.31 -34.48 -2.57
N ALA A 307 -7.18 -34.65 -1.88
CA ALA A 307 -6.53 -33.54 -1.18
C ALA A 307 -6.11 -32.40 -2.13
N ILE A 308 -5.67 -32.72 -3.35
CA ILE A 308 -5.33 -31.72 -4.36
C ILE A 308 -6.60 -31.03 -4.88
N LYS A 309 -7.69 -31.76 -5.11
CA LYS A 309 -8.98 -31.17 -5.48
C LYS A 309 -9.49 -30.21 -4.40
N ASP A 310 -9.38 -30.57 -3.13
CA ASP A 310 -9.77 -29.70 -2.01
C ASP A 310 -8.92 -28.43 -1.98
N PHE A 311 -7.60 -28.56 -2.21
CA PHE A 311 -6.71 -27.42 -2.36
C PHE A 311 -7.12 -26.52 -3.55
N MET A 312 -7.44 -27.13 -4.70
CA MET A 312 -7.89 -26.43 -5.91
C MET A 312 -9.20 -25.68 -5.65
N MET A 313 -10.13 -26.27 -4.90
CA MET A 313 -11.39 -25.63 -4.50
C MET A 313 -11.16 -24.47 -3.53
N LEU A 314 -10.28 -24.64 -2.55
CA LEU A 314 -10.02 -23.64 -1.51
C LEU A 314 -9.25 -22.42 -2.03
N HIS A 315 -8.24 -22.64 -2.87
CA HIS A 315 -7.33 -21.59 -3.32
C HIS A 315 -7.59 -21.13 -4.76
N ASN A 316 -8.48 -21.80 -5.48
CA ASN A 316 -8.91 -21.50 -6.84
C ASN A 316 -7.77 -21.20 -7.86
N PRO A 317 -6.64 -21.94 -7.86
CA PRO A 317 -5.65 -21.77 -8.90
C PRO A 317 -6.20 -22.25 -10.26
N PRO A 318 -5.77 -21.65 -11.39
CA PRO A 318 -6.17 -22.04 -12.74
C PRO A 318 -5.77 -23.46 -13.11
N GLY A 319 -4.63 -23.91 -12.59
CA GLY A 319 -4.09 -25.23 -12.87
C GLY A 319 -2.85 -25.51 -12.02
N MET A 320 -2.54 -26.80 -11.88
CA MET A 320 -1.45 -27.32 -11.07
C MET A 320 -0.92 -28.62 -11.69
N ALA A 321 0.39 -28.78 -11.73
CA ALA A 321 1.03 -30.09 -11.95
C ALA A 321 1.66 -30.56 -10.64
N VAL A 322 1.44 -31.84 -10.31
CA VAL A 322 1.96 -32.47 -9.10
C VAL A 322 2.71 -33.73 -9.46
N ALA A 323 3.94 -33.83 -8.97
CA ALA A 323 4.79 -35.00 -9.10
C ALA A 323 5.31 -35.45 -7.74
N VAL A 324 5.31 -36.76 -7.51
CA VAL A 324 5.90 -37.40 -6.32
C VAL A 324 6.94 -38.39 -6.77
N SER A 325 8.16 -38.22 -6.26
CA SER A 325 9.23 -39.20 -6.42
C SER A 325 9.49 -39.95 -5.12
N TYR A 326 9.72 -41.25 -5.21
CA TYR A 326 10.11 -42.10 -4.09
C TYR A 326 11.31 -42.96 -4.49
N ARG A 327 12.41 -42.84 -3.71
CA ARG A 327 13.69 -43.52 -3.98
C ARG A 327 14.20 -43.31 -5.41
N GLY A 328 14.11 -42.08 -5.90
CA GLY A 328 14.58 -41.69 -7.23
C GLY A 328 13.70 -42.15 -8.39
N ARG A 329 12.55 -42.79 -8.12
CA ARG A 329 11.56 -43.16 -9.13
C ARG A 329 10.36 -42.24 -9.03
N LEU A 330 9.88 -41.74 -10.16
CA LEU A 330 8.61 -41.03 -10.23
C LEU A 330 7.50 -42.04 -9.96
N VAL A 331 6.78 -41.86 -8.85
CA VAL A 331 5.69 -42.75 -8.45
C VAL A 331 4.32 -42.16 -8.73
N TYR A 332 4.22 -40.83 -8.87
CA TYR A 332 2.98 -40.14 -9.20
C TYR A 332 3.28 -38.89 -10.04
N ALA A 333 2.48 -38.62 -11.07
CA ALA A 333 2.56 -37.41 -11.88
C ALA A 333 1.20 -37.12 -12.53
N ARG A 334 0.58 -36.00 -12.17
CA ARG A 334 -0.75 -35.60 -12.64
C ARG A 334 -0.85 -34.10 -12.86
N GLY A 335 -1.67 -33.72 -13.85
CA GLY A 335 -2.12 -32.36 -14.05
C GLY A 335 -3.55 -32.17 -13.52
N PHE A 336 -3.83 -30.99 -12.98
CA PHE A 336 -5.12 -30.56 -12.45
C PHE A 336 -5.45 -29.20 -13.05
N GLY A 337 -6.69 -29.01 -13.48
CA GLY A 337 -7.15 -27.75 -14.03
C GLY A 337 -6.60 -27.43 -15.42
N TYR A 338 -6.53 -26.14 -15.76
CA TYR A 338 -6.14 -25.64 -17.07
C TYR A 338 -4.78 -24.95 -17.05
N ALA A 339 -3.93 -25.29 -18.02
CA ALA A 339 -2.71 -24.55 -18.33
C ALA A 339 -3.03 -23.18 -18.95
N ASP A 340 -4.15 -23.10 -19.68
CA ASP A 340 -4.68 -21.89 -20.28
C ASP A 340 -6.21 -21.86 -20.11
N LYS A 341 -6.72 -20.83 -19.44
CA LYS A 341 -8.15 -20.71 -19.11
C LYS A 341 -9.03 -20.39 -20.32
N GLU A 342 -8.51 -19.60 -21.27
CA GLU A 342 -9.26 -19.09 -22.41
C GLU A 342 -9.55 -20.22 -23.40
N THR A 343 -8.50 -20.98 -23.70
CA THR A 343 -8.55 -22.15 -24.59
C THR A 343 -9.02 -23.42 -23.87
N LYS A 344 -9.13 -23.37 -22.53
CA LYS A 344 -9.42 -24.53 -21.66
C LYS A 344 -8.46 -25.70 -21.89
N THR A 345 -7.19 -25.39 -22.16
CA THR A 345 -6.16 -26.42 -22.36
C THR A 345 -5.84 -27.06 -21.01
N PRO A 346 -6.07 -28.37 -20.81
CA PRO A 346 -5.79 -29.03 -19.54
C PRO A 346 -4.30 -29.01 -19.21
N VAL A 347 -3.96 -28.86 -17.93
CA VAL A 347 -2.58 -29.10 -17.47
C VAL A 347 -2.25 -30.57 -17.74
N GLN A 348 -1.11 -30.84 -18.36
CA GLN A 348 -0.51 -32.16 -18.51
C GLN A 348 0.60 -32.36 -17.45
N PRO A 349 0.97 -33.60 -17.09
CA PRO A 349 2.06 -33.85 -16.16
C PRO A 349 3.42 -33.24 -16.58
N ASP A 350 3.62 -33.01 -17.88
CA ASP A 350 4.80 -32.41 -18.50
C ASP A 350 4.60 -30.94 -18.93
N SER A 351 3.47 -30.33 -18.57
CA SER A 351 3.23 -28.91 -18.82
C SER A 351 4.30 -28.05 -18.13
N GLN A 352 4.84 -27.08 -18.87
CA GLN A 352 5.88 -26.20 -18.38
C GLN A 352 5.29 -25.02 -17.61
N PHE A 353 5.84 -24.75 -16.43
CA PHE A 353 5.48 -23.61 -15.60
C PHE A 353 6.69 -22.71 -15.39
N ARG A 354 6.45 -21.42 -15.15
CA ARG A 354 7.48 -20.51 -14.69
C ARG A 354 7.79 -20.81 -13.22
N ILE A 355 8.92 -21.47 -12.96
CA ILE A 355 9.27 -22.01 -11.63
C ILE A 355 9.87 -20.99 -10.64
N ALA A 356 10.16 -19.76 -11.08
CA ALA A 356 10.69 -18.66 -10.25
C ALA A 356 11.82 -19.13 -9.29
N SER A 357 11.69 -18.87 -7.99
CA SER A 357 12.71 -19.19 -6.98
C SER A 357 13.00 -20.69 -6.79
N ILE A 358 12.16 -21.59 -7.33
CA ILE A 358 12.45 -23.03 -7.36
C ILE A 358 13.70 -23.32 -8.24
N SER A 359 14.11 -22.39 -9.10
CA SER A 359 15.36 -22.47 -9.87
C SER A 359 16.63 -22.45 -8.99
N LYS A 360 16.56 -21.94 -7.75
CA LYS A 360 17.72 -21.81 -6.84
C LYS A 360 18.33 -23.16 -6.45
N PRO A 361 17.59 -24.16 -5.94
CA PRO A 361 18.16 -25.46 -5.64
C PRO A 361 18.77 -26.16 -6.86
N ILE A 362 18.20 -25.96 -8.06
CA ILE A 362 18.79 -26.48 -9.32
C ILE A 362 20.17 -25.85 -9.55
N THR A 363 20.25 -24.52 -9.41
CA THR A 363 21.51 -23.78 -9.50
C THR A 363 22.52 -24.24 -8.45
N ALA A 364 22.07 -24.45 -7.20
CA ALA A 364 22.92 -24.96 -6.12
C ALA A 364 23.48 -26.35 -6.44
N VAL A 365 22.68 -27.27 -7.00
CA VAL A 365 23.15 -28.59 -7.45
C VAL A 365 24.20 -28.45 -8.56
N ALA A 366 24.00 -27.55 -9.52
CA ALA A 366 24.99 -27.29 -10.57
C ALA A 366 26.34 -26.81 -9.99
N ILE A 367 26.30 -25.88 -9.03
CA ILE A 367 27.50 -25.43 -8.30
C ILE A 367 28.17 -26.58 -7.54
N LEU A 368 27.40 -27.37 -6.80
CA LEU A 368 27.93 -28.50 -6.03
C LEU A 368 28.52 -29.60 -6.94
N LYS A 369 28.02 -29.77 -8.16
CA LYS A 369 28.61 -30.66 -9.16
C LYS A 369 29.98 -30.17 -9.66
N LEU A 370 30.18 -28.86 -9.78
CA LEU A 370 31.49 -28.29 -10.10
C LEU A 370 32.48 -28.50 -8.96
N VAL A 371 32.01 -28.41 -7.72
CA VAL A 371 32.82 -28.71 -6.52
C VAL A 371 33.23 -30.17 -6.48
N GLU A 372 32.29 -31.10 -6.71
CA GLU A 372 32.58 -32.54 -6.78
C GLU A 372 33.62 -32.88 -7.88
N GLN A 373 33.60 -32.15 -8.99
CA GLN A 373 34.56 -32.30 -10.09
C GLN A 373 35.92 -31.62 -9.83
N GLY A 374 36.11 -30.97 -8.68
CA GLY A 374 37.31 -30.23 -8.35
C GLY A 374 37.55 -28.96 -9.19
N LYS A 375 36.53 -28.48 -9.91
CA LYS A 375 36.61 -27.28 -10.76
C LYS A 375 36.36 -25.98 -9.98
N LEU A 376 35.81 -26.11 -8.78
CA LEU A 376 35.45 -25.02 -7.88
C LEU A 376 35.61 -25.52 -6.44
N LYS A 377 35.85 -24.63 -5.49
CA LYS A 377 35.69 -24.89 -4.06
C LYS A 377 34.66 -23.94 -3.46
N LEU A 378 33.98 -24.39 -2.41
CA LEU A 378 32.95 -23.59 -1.74
C LEU A 378 33.54 -22.33 -1.06
N ASP A 379 34.83 -22.35 -0.75
CA ASP A 379 35.59 -21.27 -0.13
C ASP A 379 36.40 -20.45 -1.13
N ASP A 380 36.29 -20.72 -2.45
CA ASP A 380 36.88 -19.87 -3.46
C ASP A 380 36.29 -18.46 -3.39
N ARG A 381 37.14 -17.43 -3.53
CA ARG A 381 36.68 -16.05 -3.55
C ARG A 381 35.95 -15.78 -4.85
N VAL A 382 34.72 -15.29 -4.75
CA VAL A 382 33.82 -15.07 -5.90
C VAL A 382 34.46 -14.24 -7.03
N PHE A 383 35.23 -13.20 -6.69
CA PHE A 383 35.87 -12.30 -7.66
C PHE A 383 37.15 -12.85 -8.30
N ASP A 384 37.70 -13.95 -7.79
CA ASP A 384 38.80 -14.64 -8.47
C ASP A 384 38.28 -15.47 -9.66
N ILE A 385 37.01 -15.89 -9.60
CA ILE A 385 36.30 -16.69 -10.62
C ILE A 385 35.54 -15.78 -11.59
N LEU A 386 34.78 -14.81 -11.07
CA LEU A 386 33.93 -13.91 -11.85
C LEU A 386 34.67 -12.60 -12.19
N LYS A 387 35.81 -12.72 -12.88
CA LYS A 387 36.76 -11.60 -13.14
C LYS A 387 36.14 -10.39 -13.85
N GLN A 388 35.05 -10.58 -14.59
CA GLN A 388 34.34 -9.50 -15.31
C GLN A 388 33.56 -8.54 -14.39
N TYR A 389 33.42 -8.85 -13.10
CA TYR A 389 32.75 -8.02 -12.10
C TYR A 389 33.73 -7.42 -11.08
N ARG A 390 35.03 -7.36 -11.43
CA ARG A 390 36.04 -6.65 -10.66
C ARG A 390 36.20 -5.21 -11.11
#